data_AF-A0A1C5IN69-F1
#
_entry.id   AF-A0A1C5IN69-F1
#
_cell.length_a   1.000
_cell.length_b   1.000
_cell.length_c   1.000
_cell.angle_alpha   90.00
_cell.angle_beta   90.00
_cell.angle_gamma   90.00
#
_symmetry.space_group_name_H-M   'P 1'
#
loop_
_entity.id
_entity.type
_entity.pdbx_description
1 polymer ?
#
loop_
_entity_poly.entity_id
_entity_poly.type
_entity_poly.pdbx_seq_one_letter_code
_entity_poly.pdbx_strand_id
1 'polypeptide(L)'
;MDATVAGGDPTDRVAALGAAGGDPAGRTADAGLVSGEAVELDVRAARLGSRVLALLIDVVGQALCAALLALTLTPLVLILLPDPVVDRAFTGALETLGLALVLVGYPVIWERLNHGRTPGKLAVGLRVVDADGGPVGVGQSLTRALVGVAVEWPGLVLPLLSWAAGATVMLTDPRGRRLGDLVAGTMVVHTRSAQSWRPAPQIIPPLAGWAVTLDLTRLDDALALAVRQYLTRGAQLVEPYHSRLGRQLWREVGALTSPAPPPGVPESLLLAAVLAERNRRGALRLRRQRAVTAALWPDPTAVGPSPATVGPPPATVGPAPIATGPPAPAGSGLRAGSPGGYAPAPPGPDRPPGPGPGWPPLS
;
A
#
# COMPACT_ATOMS: atom_id res chain seq x y z
N MET A 1 5.66 84.09 47.39
CA MET A 1 5.96 84.93 46.20
C MET A 1 6.15 83.95 45.05
N ASP A 2 5.11 83.32 44.49
CA ASP A 2 3.72 83.77 44.25
C ASP A 2 3.58 84.71 43.02
N ALA A 3 2.55 84.43 42.20
CA ALA A 3 2.19 85.00 40.89
C ALA A 3 3.28 84.97 39.76
N THR A 4 3.08 84.47 38.54
CA THR A 4 1.95 84.47 37.55
C THR A 4 1.90 85.71 36.64
N VAL A 5 1.48 85.48 35.38
CA VAL A 5 1.23 86.40 34.24
C VAL A 5 2.48 86.76 33.40
N ALA A 6 2.47 86.81 32.05
CA ALA A 6 1.77 86.05 30.98
C ALA A 6 2.35 86.44 29.59
N GLY A 7 2.08 85.65 28.54
CA GLY A 7 2.03 86.14 27.14
C GLY A 7 2.91 85.42 26.11
N GLY A 8 2.32 85.00 24.97
CA GLY A 8 3.07 84.53 23.79
C GLY A 8 2.48 83.31 23.06
N ASP A 9 1.36 83.50 22.36
CA ASP A 9 0.80 82.77 21.18
C ASP A 9 0.83 81.20 21.10
N PRO A 10 -0.31 80.49 20.82
CA PRO A 10 -0.36 79.02 20.86
C PRO A 10 0.16 78.25 19.62
N THR A 11 0.66 78.91 18.57
CA THR A 11 0.80 78.30 17.23
C THR A 11 2.04 77.43 16.98
N ASP A 12 3.05 77.43 17.86
CA ASP A 12 4.39 76.85 17.57
C ASP A 12 4.85 75.71 18.51
N ARG A 13 3.93 74.98 19.17
CA ARG A 13 4.29 73.92 20.16
C ARG A 13 3.59 72.56 20.03
N VAL A 14 3.33 72.10 18.79
CA VAL A 14 2.91 70.71 18.52
C VAL A 14 3.92 69.95 17.63
N ALA A 15 5.19 70.39 17.65
CA ALA A 15 6.27 69.83 16.82
C ALA A 15 7.38 69.16 17.65
N ALA A 16 7.04 68.22 18.54
CA ALA A 16 7.96 67.18 19.03
C ALA A 16 7.20 66.01 19.72
N LEU A 17 7.64 64.77 19.45
CA LEU A 17 7.33 63.53 20.20
C LEU A 17 5.88 62.97 20.11
N GLY A 18 5.51 62.57 18.90
CA GLY A 18 5.16 61.18 18.56
C GLY A 18 4.14 60.38 19.42
N ALA A 19 2.95 60.18 18.85
CA ALA A 19 2.16 58.96 19.01
C ALA A 19 1.21 58.74 17.81
N ALA A 20 1.13 57.50 17.31
CA ALA A 20 0.06 56.93 16.48
C ALA A 20 -0.62 57.83 15.42
N GLY A 21 -0.04 57.90 14.21
CA GLY A 21 -0.60 58.68 13.10
C GLY A 21 -0.07 58.27 11.72
N GLY A 22 -0.19 56.99 11.37
CA GLY A 22 0.21 56.50 10.05
C GLY A 22 -0.07 55.01 9.89
N ASP A 23 -1.10 54.67 9.10
CA ASP A 23 -1.31 53.31 8.60
C ASP A 23 -0.90 53.21 7.13
N PRO A 24 0.36 52.79 6.88
CA PRO A 24 0.72 52.13 5.65
C PRO A 24 1.18 50.68 5.94
N ALA A 25 0.36 49.72 5.51
CA ALA A 25 0.76 48.32 5.30
C ALA A 25 1.16 47.47 6.52
N GLY A 26 0.27 47.38 7.52
CA GLY A 26 0.19 46.21 8.42
C GLY A 26 -0.95 45.28 7.97
N ARG A 27 -0.73 44.28 7.10
CA ARG A 27 -0.30 42.92 7.51
C ARG A 27 -0.71 42.52 8.94
N THR A 28 -2.02 42.50 9.19
CA THR A 28 -2.59 41.79 10.34
C THR A 28 -3.59 40.74 9.87
N ALA A 29 -3.27 39.48 10.19
CA ALA A 29 -4.23 38.43 10.41
C ALA A 29 -5.32 38.19 9.33
N ASP A 30 -4.88 37.78 8.13
CA ASP A 30 -5.49 36.57 7.55
C ASP A 30 -5.03 35.37 8.40
N ALA A 31 -5.51 35.34 9.65
CA ALA A 31 -5.17 34.33 10.64
C ALA A 31 -5.98 33.09 10.28
N GLY A 32 -5.42 32.33 9.34
CA GLY A 32 -6.10 31.25 8.63
C GLY A 32 -7.01 30.44 9.55
N LEU A 33 -8.31 30.56 9.30
CA LEU A 33 -9.26 29.51 9.58
C LEU A 33 -8.95 28.33 8.64
N VAL A 34 -7.82 27.66 8.92
CA VAL A 34 -7.56 26.29 8.48
C VAL A 34 -8.51 25.40 9.29
N SER A 35 -9.81 25.54 9.02
CA SER A 35 -10.81 24.58 9.42
C SER A 35 -10.41 23.24 8.81
N GLY A 36 -10.61 22.15 9.55
CA GLY A 36 -10.33 20.80 9.03
C GLY A 36 -11.05 20.52 7.71
N GLU A 37 -12.18 21.21 7.48
CA GLU A 37 -12.96 21.20 6.25
C GLU A 37 -12.20 21.71 5.02
N ALA A 38 -11.36 22.75 5.14
CA ALA A 38 -10.59 23.27 4.00
C ALA A 38 -9.56 22.24 3.51
N VAL A 39 -8.84 21.61 4.44
CA VAL A 39 -7.89 20.53 4.15
C VAL A 39 -8.61 19.29 3.60
N GLU A 40 -9.79 18.96 4.14
CA GLU A 40 -10.56 17.82 3.64
C GLU A 40 -11.13 18.07 2.23
N LEU A 41 -11.60 19.29 1.93
CA LEU A 41 -12.06 19.69 0.61
C LEU A 41 -10.92 19.67 -0.42
N ASP A 42 -9.74 20.19 -0.10
CA ASP A 42 -8.56 20.12 -0.99
C ASP A 42 -8.16 18.66 -1.26
N VAL A 43 -8.17 17.79 -0.25
CA VAL A 43 -7.90 16.35 -0.43
C VAL A 43 -8.97 15.68 -1.29
N ARG A 44 -10.26 16.02 -1.12
CA ARG A 44 -11.35 15.51 -1.98
C ARG A 44 -11.20 16.03 -3.43
N ALA A 45 -10.90 17.31 -3.63
CA ALA A 45 -10.68 17.93 -4.93
C ALA A 45 -9.47 17.33 -5.66
N ALA A 46 -8.34 17.13 -4.99
CA ALA A 46 -7.15 16.48 -5.55
C ALA A 46 -7.41 15.01 -5.92
N ARG A 47 -8.20 14.28 -5.11
CA ARG A 47 -8.66 12.92 -5.43
C ARG A 47 -9.62 12.90 -6.63
N LEU A 48 -10.42 13.95 -6.83
CA LEU A 48 -11.29 14.10 -7.99
C LEU A 48 -10.50 14.43 -9.26
N GLY A 49 -9.62 15.44 -9.23
CA GLY A 49 -8.80 15.86 -10.37
C GLY A 49 -7.92 14.72 -10.91
N SER A 50 -7.25 13.97 -10.04
CA SER A 50 -6.45 12.81 -10.46
C SER A 50 -7.28 11.66 -11.07
N ARG A 51 -8.54 11.48 -10.64
CA ARG A 51 -9.49 10.52 -11.25
C ARG A 51 -10.09 11.02 -12.57
N VAL A 52 -10.26 12.34 -12.74
CA VAL A 52 -10.68 12.95 -14.01
C VAL A 52 -9.55 12.84 -15.04
N LEU A 53 -8.30 13.14 -14.65
CA LEU A 53 -7.14 12.97 -15.53
C LEU A 53 -6.94 11.51 -15.96
N ALA A 54 -7.13 10.55 -15.04
CA ALA A 54 -7.14 9.13 -15.40
C ALA A 54 -8.21 8.80 -16.45
N LEU A 55 -9.43 9.30 -16.25
CA LEU A 55 -10.54 9.12 -17.19
C LEU A 55 -10.24 9.72 -18.55
N LEU A 56 -9.68 10.94 -18.62
CA LEU A 56 -9.32 11.59 -19.89
C LEU A 56 -8.30 10.77 -20.69
N ILE A 57 -7.29 10.21 -20.02
CA ILE A 57 -6.29 9.34 -20.67
C ILE A 57 -6.95 8.03 -21.15
N ASP A 58 -7.82 7.43 -20.34
CA ASP A 58 -8.58 6.22 -20.72
C ASP A 58 -9.52 6.50 -21.89
N VAL A 59 -10.17 7.67 -21.95
CA VAL A 59 -11.03 8.11 -23.07
C VAL A 59 -10.22 8.26 -24.35
N VAL A 60 -9.03 8.85 -24.31
CA VAL A 60 -8.12 8.90 -25.47
C VAL A 60 -7.73 7.48 -25.91
N GLY A 61 -7.40 6.59 -24.96
CA GLY A 61 -7.11 5.19 -25.24
C GLY A 61 -8.29 4.45 -25.89
N GLN A 62 -9.51 4.65 -25.39
CA GLN A 62 -10.74 4.11 -25.94
C GLN A 62 -11.04 4.67 -27.33
N ALA A 63 -10.87 5.97 -27.55
CA ALA A 63 -11.05 6.60 -28.85
C ALA A 63 -10.06 6.07 -29.90
N LEU A 64 -8.79 5.85 -29.52
CA LEU A 64 -7.79 5.21 -30.38
C LEU A 64 -8.15 3.73 -30.67
N CYS A 65 -8.64 2.97 -29.69
CA CYS A 65 -9.13 1.61 -29.92
C CYS A 65 -10.37 1.58 -30.84
N ALA A 66 -11.31 2.52 -30.68
CA ALA A 66 -12.48 2.65 -31.54
C ALA A 66 -12.08 3.03 -32.98
N ALA A 67 -11.16 3.99 -33.14
CA ALA A 67 -10.64 4.38 -34.45
C ALA A 67 -9.91 3.21 -35.12
N LEU A 68 -9.09 2.45 -34.38
CA LEU A 68 -8.44 1.25 -34.92
C LEU A 68 -9.48 0.20 -35.37
N LEU A 69 -10.47 -0.10 -34.53
CA LEU A 69 -11.54 -1.03 -34.89
C LEU A 69 -12.29 -0.58 -36.15
N ALA A 70 -12.78 0.67 -36.18
CA ALA A 70 -13.59 1.19 -37.27
C ALA A 70 -12.80 1.39 -38.58
N LEU A 71 -11.55 1.84 -38.53
CA LEU A 71 -10.76 2.19 -39.72
C LEU A 71 -9.93 1.03 -40.27
N THR A 72 -9.68 -0.03 -39.50
CA THR A 72 -8.86 -1.17 -39.97
C THR A 72 -9.55 -2.52 -39.81
N LEU A 73 -9.97 -2.90 -38.60
CA LEU A 73 -10.48 -4.26 -38.36
C LEU A 73 -11.86 -4.49 -38.97
N THR A 74 -12.78 -3.53 -38.86
CA THR A 74 -14.10 -3.58 -39.51
C THR A 74 -13.97 -3.71 -41.04
N PRO A 75 -13.31 -2.79 -41.77
CA PRO A 75 -13.20 -2.93 -43.23
C PRO A 75 -12.40 -4.17 -43.66
N LEU A 76 -11.37 -4.58 -42.90
CA LEU A 76 -10.65 -5.83 -43.18
C LEU A 76 -11.58 -7.05 -43.11
N VAL A 77 -12.42 -7.15 -42.07
CA VAL A 77 -13.40 -8.24 -41.94
C VAL A 77 -14.41 -8.21 -43.09
N LEU A 78 -14.90 -7.03 -43.48
CA LEU A 78 -15.86 -6.89 -44.58
C LEU A 78 -15.25 -7.29 -45.94
N ILE A 79 -13.97 -6.99 -46.20
CA ILE A 79 -13.25 -7.38 -47.44
C ILE A 79 -12.96 -8.88 -47.50
N LEU A 80 -12.80 -9.55 -46.35
CA LEU A 80 -12.51 -10.99 -46.28
C LEU A 80 -13.77 -11.88 -46.38
N LEU A 81 -14.97 -11.30 -46.29
CA LEU A 81 -16.24 -12.03 -46.32
C LEU A 81 -16.89 -11.98 -47.72
N PRO A 82 -17.63 -13.03 -48.15
CA PRO A 82 -18.36 -13.00 -49.41
C PRO A 82 -19.50 -11.97 -49.39
N ASP A 83 -19.70 -11.25 -50.51
CA ASP A 83 -20.81 -10.30 -50.72
C ASP A 83 -22.19 -10.74 -50.19
N PRO A 84 -22.70 -11.98 -50.41
CA PRO A 84 -24.01 -12.37 -49.89
C PRO A 84 -24.09 -12.50 -48.36
N VAL A 85 -22.97 -12.41 -47.64
CA VAL A 85 -22.90 -12.38 -46.17
C VAL A 85 -22.81 -10.94 -45.65
N VAL A 86 -22.35 -9.99 -46.47
CA VAL A 86 -22.09 -8.61 -46.07
C VAL A 86 -23.28 -7.72 -46.43
N ASP A 87 -24.16 -7.50 -45.44
CA ASP A 87 -25.26 -6.55 -45.55
C ASP A 87 -25.17 -5.40 -44.51
N ARG A 88 -26.15 -4.50 -44.56
CA ARG A 88 -26.28 -3.39 -43.60
C ARG A 88 -26.46 -3.88 -42.16
N ALA A 89 -27.12 -5.01 -41.94
CA ALA A 89 -27.37 -5.56 -40.60
C ALA A 89 -26.09 -6.14 -40.00
N PHE A 90 -25.32 -6.92 -40.78
CA PHE A 90 -24.02 -7.45 -40.40
C PHE A 90 -23.02 -6.34 -40.06
N THR A 91 -22.94 -5.31 -40.92
CA THR A 91 -22.07 -4.14 -40.69
C THR A 91 -22.44 -3.42 -39.40
N GLY A 92 -23.73 -3.09 -39.19
CA GLY A 92 -24.20 -2.45 -37.96
C GLY A 92 -24.02 -3.30 -36.70
N ALA A 93 -24.15 -4.62 -36.81
CA ALA A 93 -23.86 -5.55 -35.71
C ALA A 93 -22.36 -5.54 -35.33
N LEU A 94 -21.46 -5.51 -36.32
CA LEU A 94 -20.01 -5.44 -36.10
C LEU A 94 -19.59 -4.10 -35.47
N GLU A 95 -20.16 -2.99 -35.92
CA GLU A 95 -19.98 -1.66 -35.31
C GLU A 95 -20.49 -1.62 -33.86
N THR A 96 -21.68 -2.16 -33.60
CA THR A 96 -22.28 -2.22 -32.25
C THR A 96 -21.43 -3.09 -31.32
N LEU A 97 -20.94 -4.23 -31.79
CA LEU A 97 -20.04 -5.10 -31.03
C LEU A 97 -18.70 -4.41 -30.75
N GLY A 98 -18.12 -3.73 -31.74
CA GLY A 98 -16.90 -2.93 -31.57
C GLY A 98 -17.06 -1.83 -30.52
N LEU A 99 -18.18 -1.11 -30.55
CA LEU A 99 -18.52 -0.09 -29.55
C LEU A 99 -18.66 -0.70 -28.14
N ALA A 100 -19.36 -1.83 -28.00
CA ALA A 100 -19.49 -2.54 -26.73
C ALA A 100 -18.13 -3.03 -26.19
N LEU A 101 -17.25 -3.53 -27.07
CA LEU A 101 -15.89 -3.94 -26.71
C LEU A 101 -15.01 -2.75 -26.29
N VAL A 102 -15.17 -1.56 -26.88
CA VAL A 102 -14.42 -0.36 -26.45
C VAL A 102 -14.99 0.20 -25.14
N LEU A 103 -16.31 0.29 -24.99
CA LEU A 103 -16.93 0.92 -23.83
C LEU A 103 -16.90 0.02 -22.59
N VAL A 104 -17.14 -1.29 -22.75
CA VAL A 104 -17.21 -2.26 -21.65
C VAL A 104 -16.01 -3.20 -21.64
N GLY A 105 -15.60 -3.72 -22.79
CA GLY A 105 -14.48 -4.67 -22.89
C GLY A 105 -13.15 -4.05 -22.45
N TYR A 106 -12.76 -2.88 -22.95
CA TYR A 106 -11.52 -2.18 -22.61
C TYR A 106 -11.30 -2.04 -21.11
N PRO A 107 -12.20 -1.41 -20.30
CA PRO A 107 -11.95 -1.26 -18.87
C PRO A 107 -11.93 -2.61 -18.14
N VAL A 108 -12.77 -3.58 -18.53
CA VAL A 108 -12.81 -4.91 -17.89
C VAL A 108 -11.52 -5.70 -18.16
N ILE A 109 -11.05 -5.74 -19.41
CA ILE A 109 -9.84 -6.45 -19.81
C ILE A 109 -8.62 -5.83 -19.13
N TRP A 110 -8.48 -4.50 -19.19
CA TRP A 110 -7.34 -3.82 -18.55
C TRP A 110 -7.36 -3.95 -17.03
N GLU A 111 -8.52 -3.76 -16.38
CA GLU A 111 -8.61 -3.99 -14.93
C GLU A 111 -8.30 -5.43 -14.55
N ARG A 112 -8.72 -6.43 -15.34
CA ARG A 112 -8.42 -7.82 -15.05
C ARG A 112 -6.92 -8.13 -15.19
N LEU A 113 -6.28 -7.71 -16.28
CA LEU A 113 -4.86 -8.01 -16.54
C LEU A 113 -3.93 -7.20 -15.60
N ASN A 114 -4.18 -5.91 -15.43
CA ASN A 114 -3.31 -5.01 -14.65
C ASN A 114 -3.76 -4.85 -13.18
N HIS A 115 -4.46 -5.85 -12.63
CA HIS A 115 -4.77 -5.96 -11.20
C HIS A 115 -5.60 -4.78 -10.64
N GLY A 116 -6.57 -4.31 -11.42
CA GLY A 116 -7.45 -3.18 -11.12
C GLY A 116 -6.97 -1.84 -11.68
N ARG A 117 -6.18 -1.82 -12.77
CA ARG A 117 -5.63 -0.58 -13.34
C ARG A 117 -5.82 -0.49 -14.86
N THR A 118 -6.50 0.54 -15.33
CA THR A 118 -6.49 0.95 -16.73
C THR A 118 -5.21 1.76 -17.07
N PRO A 119 -4.85 1.96 -18.35
CA PRO A 119 -3.68 2.78 -18.74
C PRO A 119 -3.69 4.19 -18.16
N GLY A 120 -4.84 4.88 -18.14
CA GLY A 120 -5.00 6.18 -17.49
C GLY A 120 -4.80 6.12 -15.99
N LYS A 121 -5.36 5.10 -15.31
CA LYS A 121 -5.10 4.86 -13.88
C LYS A 121 -3.62 4.57 -13.60
N LEU A 122 -2.93 3.82 -14.46
CA LEU A 122 -1.48 3.60 -14.36
C LEU A 122 -0.69 4.92 -14.48
N ALA A 123 -1.04 5.75 -15.46
CA ALA A 123 -0.38 7.03 -15.74
C ALA A 123 -0.43 7.99 -14.55
N VAL A 124 -1.54 8.05 -13.81
CA VAL A 124 -1.68 8.88 -12.59
C VAL A 124 -1.34 8.15 -11.28
N GLY A 125 -1.10 6.83 -11.33
CA GLY A 125 -0.79 6.03 -10.13
C GLY A 125 -2.01 5.73 -9.25
N LEU A 126 -3.13 5.33 -9.86
CA LEU A 126 -4.36 4.85 -9.22
C LEU A 126 -4.53 3.32 -9.39
N ARG A 127 -5.32 2.71 -8.52
CA ARG A 127 -5.74 1.30 -8.59
C ARG A 127 -7.13 1.10 -7.98
N VAL A 128 -7.99 0.35 -8.67
CA VAL A 128 -9.24 -0.21 -8.14
C VAL A 128 -8.91 -1.39 -7.22
N VAL A 129 -9.44 -1.36 -6.02
CA VAL A 129 -9.45 -2.48 -5.07
C VAL A 129 -10.89 -2.74 -4.64
N ASP A 130 -11.13 -3.96 -4.17
CA ASP A 130 -12.35 -4.31 -3.46
C ASP A 130 -12.51 -3.46 -2.18
N ALA A 131 -13.73 -3.34 -1.61
CA ALA A 131 -13.97 -2.56 -0.40
C ALA A 131 -13.10 -3.02 0.80
N ASP A 132 -12.81 -4.33 0.90
CA ASP A 132 -11.90 -4.88 1.91
C ASP A 132 -10.41 -4.74 1.55
N GLY A 133 -10.07 -4.02 0.47
CA GLY A 133 -8.71 -3.86 -0.05
C GLY A 133 -8.17 -5.07 -0.82
N GLY A 134 -9.05 -5.99 -1.23
CA GLY A 134 -8.72 -7.15 -2.06
C GLY A 134 -8.45 -6.79 -3.54
N PRO A 135 -7.98 -7.76 -4.36
CA PRO A 135 -8.00 -7.62 -5.81
C PRO A 135 -9.45 -7.54 -6.32
N VAL A 136 -9.69 -6.73 -7.36
CA VAL A 136 -11.03 -6.58 -7.95
C VAL A 136 -11.44 -7.83 -8.74
N GLY A 137 -12.68 -8.29 -8.56
CA GLY A 137 -13.28 -9.41 -9.29
C GLY A 137 -13.73 -9.01 -10.71
N VAL A 138 -13.88 -9.99 -11.61
CA VAL A 138 -14.34 -9.72 -12.99
C VAL A 138 -15.76 -9.15 -12.99
N GLY A 139 -16.66 -9.71 -12.16
CA GLY A 139 -18.02 -9.19 -12.00
C GLY A 139 -18.05 -7.75 -11.47
N GLN A 140 -17.15 -7.39 -10.55
CA GLN A 140 -17.03 -6.01 -10.06
C GLN A 140 -16.59 -5.07 -11.19
N SER A 141 -15.54 -5.40 -11.95
CA SER A 141 -15.11 -4.60 -13.11
C SER A 141 -16.19 -4.49 -14.19
N LEU A 142 -16.95 -5.56 -14.46
CA LEU A 142 -18.06 -5.53 -15.42
C LEU A 142 -19.19 -4.61 -14.95
N THR A 143 -19.63 -4.74 -13.69
CA THR A 143 -20.66 -3.88 -13.09
C THR A 143 -20.24 -2.41 -13.13
N ARG A 144 -18.98 -2.11 -12.81
CA ARG A 144 -18.41 -0.75 -12.91
C ARG A 144 -18.47 -0.22 -14.34
N ALA A 145 -18.11 -1.04 -15.33
CA ALA A 145 -18.11 -0.64 -16.73
C ALA A 145 -19.53 -0.39 -17.26
N LEU A 146 -20.49 -1.27 -16.93
CA LEU A 146 -21.90 -1.12 -17.32
C LEU A 146 -22.55 0.13 -16.68
N VAL A 147 -22.35 0.34 -15.38
CA VAL A 147 -22.83 1.56 -14.68
C VAL A 147 -22.15 2.80 -15.25
N GLY A 148 -20.86 2.72 -15.56
CA GLY A 148 -20.11 3.80 -16.22
C GLY A 148 -20.76 4.20 -17.54
N VAL A 149 -20.96 3.25 -18.44
CA VAL A 149 -21.54 3.48 -19.78
C VAL A 149 -22.97 4.02 -19.72
N ALA A 150 -23.80 3.47 -18.85
CA ALA A 150 -25.20 3.87 -18.72
C ALA A 150 -25.36 5.25 -18.04
N VAL A 151 -24.61 5.52 -16.96
CA VAL A 151 -24.91 6.60 -16.00
C VAL A 151 -23.77 7.61 -15.79
N GLU A 152 -22.50 7.29 -16.04
CA GLU A 152 -21.37 8.22 -15.81
C GLU A 152 -20.83 8.85 -17.10
N TRP A 153 -20.30 8.02 -18.02
CA TRP A 153 -19.71 8.45 -19.29
C TRP A 153 -19.67 7.27 -20.29
N PRO A 154 -20.12 7.43 -21.56
CA PRO A 154 -20.65 8.66 -22.15
C PRO A 154 -22.05 9.05 -21.64
N GLY A 155 -22.64 8.27 -20.73
CA GLY A 155 -23.94 8.58 -20.14
C GLY A 155 -25.08 8.33 -21.12
N LEU A 156 -25.10 7.14 -21.75
CA LEU A 156 -26.03 6.80 -22.84
C LEU A 156 -27.52 7.03 -22.49
N VAL A 157 -27.87 7.02 -21.20
CA VAL A 157 -29.25 7.24 -20.74
C VAL A 157 -29.58 8.73 -20.57
N LEU A 158 -28.64 9.57 -20.08
CA LEU A 158 -28.87 11.01 -19.80
C LEU A 158 -27.56 11.84 -19.91
N PRO A 159 -27.05 12.14 -21.13
CA PRO A 159 -25.67 12.61 -21.32
C PRO A 159 -25.25 13.86 -20.52
N LEU A 160 -26.15 14.82 -20.32
CA LEU A 160 -25.87 16.07 -19.60
C LEU A 160 -26.05 15.96 -18.07
N LEU A 161 -27.02 15.18 -17.60
CA LEU A 161 -27.32 15.02 -16.16
C LEU A 161 -26.37 14.00 -15.50
N SER A 162 -25.94 12.97 -16.25
CA SER A 162 -24.99 11.93 -15.85
C SER A 162 -23.72 12.48 -15.20
N TRP A 163 -23.12 13.52 -15.81
CA TRP A 163 -21.86 14.09 -15.34
C TRP A 163 -22.00 14.82 -14.01
N ALA A 164 -23.06 15.62 -13.85
CA ALA A 164 -23.36 16.31 -12.60
C ALA A 164 -23.68 15.31 -11.49
N ALA A 165 -24.50 14.29 -11.76
CA ALA A 165 -24.84 13.25 -10.79
C ALA A 165 -23.61 12.47 -10.31
N GLY A 166 -22.75 12.02 -11.24
CA GLY A 166 -21.51 11.30 -10.91
C GLY A 166 -20.52 12.14 -10.10
N ALA A 167 -20.37 13.43 -10.43
CA ALA A 167 -19.54 14.36 -9.67
C ALA A 167 -20.10 14.62 -8.26
N THR A 168 -21.40 14.89 -8.13
CA THR A 168 -22.07 15.11 -6.84
C THR A 168 -21.93 13.89 -5.92
N VAL A 169 -22.22 12.68 -6.42
CA VAL A 169 -22.05 11.44 -5.62
C VAL A 169 -20.60 11.31 -5.12
N MET A 170 -19.62 11.59 -5.97
CA MET A 170 -18.20 11.46 -5.60
C MET A 170 -17.69 12.56 -4.65
N LEU A 171 -18.33 13.73 -4.63
CA LEU A 171 -18.05 14.82 -3.67
C LEU A 171 -18.74 14.57 -2.31
N THR A 172 -19.92 13.95 -2.32
CA THR A 172 -20.70 13.66 -1.10
C THR A 172 -20.25 12.39 -0.36
N ASP A 173 -19.77 11.35 -1.04
CA ASP A 173 -19.26 10.14 -0.37
C ASP A 173 -17.90 10.44 0.29
N PRO A 174 -17.72 10.21 1.62
CA PRO A 174 -16.45 10.49 2.30
C PRO A 174 -15.25 9.71 1.74
N ARG A 175 -15.49 8.62 1.01
CA ARG A 175 -14.46 7.81 0.35
C ARG A 175 -14.33 8.12 -1.15
N GLY A 176 -15.21 8.91 -1.75
CA GLY A 176 -15.18 9.43 -3.13
C GLY A 176 -14.70 8.44 -4.21
N ARG A 177 -15.42 7.37 -4.57
CA ARG A 177 -16.83 7.08 -4.25
C ARG A 177 -17.75 7.36 -5.44
N ARG A 178 -17.42 6.85 -6.64
CA ARG A 178 -18.30 6.96 -7.83
C ARG A 178 -19.52 6.04 -7.74
N LEU A 179 -20.52 6.26 -8.60
CA LEU A 179 -21.70 5.37 -8.70
C LEU A 179 -21.29 3.93 -9.06
N GLY A 180 -20.44 3.73 -10.06
CA GLY A 180 -19.91 2.41 -10.41
C GLY A 180 -19.03 1.81 -9.30
N ASP A 181 -18.27 2.64 -8.56
CA ASP A 181 -17.50 2.18 -7.40
C ASP A 181 -18.45 1.64 -6.30
N LEU A 182 -19.53 2.38 -5.99
CA LEU A 182 -20.52 2.05 -4.96
C LEU A 182 -21.31 0.77 -5.29
N VAL A 183 -21.88 0.68 -6.49
CA VAL A 183 -22.71 -0.47 -6.91
C VAL A 183 -21.88 -1.77 -6.95
N ALA A 184 -20.61 -1.70 -7.34
CA ALA A 184 -19.73 -2.87 -7.37
C ALA A 184 -19.04 -3.18 -6.03
N GLY A 185 -19.25 -2.39 -4.97
CA GLY A 185 -18.58 -2.59 -3.68
C GLY A 185 -17.05 -2.38 -3.73
N THR A 186 -16.57 -1.42 -4.52
CA THR A 186 -15.13 -1.19 -4.76
C THR A 186 -14.70 0.22 -4.39
N MET A 187 -13.39 0.47 -4.34
CA MET A 187 -12.81 1.81 -4.18
C MET A 187 -11.52 1.98 -4.99
N VAL A 188 -11.26 3.18 -5.48
CA VAL A 188 -9.98 3.51 -6.15
C VAL A 188 -9.06 4.23 -5.17
N VAL A 189 -7.84 3.69 -5.03
CA VAL A 189 -6.77 4.18 -4.15
C VAL A 189 -5.58 4.66 -4.97
N HIS A 190 -4.87 5.67 -4.46
CA HIS A 190 -3.58 6.10 -5.02
C HIS A 190 -2.49 5.11 -4.62
N THR A 191 -1.79 4.57 -5.61
CA THR A 191 -0.61 3.72 -5.42
C THR A 191 0.69 4.53 -5.42
N ARG A 192 0.69 5.78 -5.91
CA ARG A 192 1.86 6.67 -5.87
C ARG A 192 2.05 7.44 -4.55
N SER A 193 1.06 7.43 -3.65
CA SER A 193 1.23 7.85 -2.26
C SER A 193 1.67 6.70 -1.34
N ALA A 194 2.00 5.54 -1.91
CA ALA A 194 2.97 4.66 -1.27
C ALA A 194 4.34 5.37 -1.26
N GLN A 195 4.58 6.17 -0.20
CA GLN A 195 5.80 5.91 0.57
C GLN A 195 5.87 4.39 0.66
N SER A 196 6.85 3.80 -0.01
CA SER A 196 6.94 2.35 -0.32
C SER A 196 6.19 1.54 0.73
N TRP A 197 5.28 0.64 0.35
CA TRP A 197 4.70 -0.32 1.31
C TRP A 197 5.87 -1.13 1.87
N ARG A 198 6.49 -0.58 2.92
CA ARG A 198 7.53 -1.23 3.69
C ARG A 198 6.76 -2.28 4.45
N PRO A 199 7.11 -3.57 4.29
CA PRO A 199 6.57 -4.59 5.17
C PRO A 199 6.62 -4.04 6.60
N ALA A 200 5.49 -4.16 7.32
CA ALA A 200 5.50 -3.86 8.74
C ALA A 200 6.73 -4.55 9.36
N PRO A 201 7.48 -3.90 10.27
CA PRO A 201 8.64 -4.51 10.89
C PRO A 201 8.28 -5.93 11.28
N GLN A 202 9.01 -6.92 10.76
CA GLN A 202 8.71 -8.30 11.12
C GLN A 202 9.03 -8.47 12.61
N ILE A 203 8.28 -9.34 13.30
CA ILE A 203 8.54 -9.60 14.71
C ILE A 203 9.97 -10.13 14.82
N ILE A 204 10.84 -9.35 15.47
CA ILE A 204 12.26 -9.65 15.60
C ILE A 204 12.37 -10.86 16.55
N PRO A 205 13.00 -11.99 16.13
CA PRO A 205 12.87 -13.27 16.83
C PRO A 205 13.05 -13.27 18.35
N PRO A 206 14.01 -12.53 18.96
CA PRO A 206 14.21 -12.52 20.41
C PRO A 206 13.03 -11.99 21.22
N LEU A 207 12.19 -11.12 20.64
CA LEU A 207 11.01 -10.56 21.31
C LEU A 207 9.71 -11.27 20.92
N ALA A 208 9.73 -12.29 20.05
CA ALA A 208 8.51 -12.89 19.52
C ALA A 208 7.62 -13.49 20.61
N GLY A 209 8.20 -14.23 21.58
CA GLY A 209 7.44 -14.82 22.68
C GLY A 209 6.76 -13.77 23.57
N TRP A 210 7.47 -12.70 23.92
CA TRP A 210 6.92 -11.58 24.69
C TRP A 210 5.88 -10.78 23.90
N ALA A 211 6.16 -10.44 22.64
CA ALA A 211 5.25 -9.63 21.83
C ALA A 211 3.88 -10.29 21.66
N VAL A 212 3.82 -11.63 21.53
CA VAL A 212 2.56 -12.36 21.41
C VAL A 212 1.70 -12.25 22.68
N THR A 213 2.28 -12.10 23.87
CA THR A 213 1.53 -11.98 25.15
C THR A 213 1.03 -10.56 25.42
N LEU A 214 1.36 -9.57 24.58
CA LEU A 214 1.01 -8.17 24.83
C LEU A 214 -0.50 -7.91 24.88
N ASP A 215 -0.98 -7.20 25.89
CA ASP A 215 -2.20 -6.40 25.78
C ASP A 215 -1.91 -5.13 24.98
N LEU A 216 -2.70 -4.93 23.93
CA LEU A 216 -2.62 -3.81 23.00
C LEU A 216 -3.96 -3.05 22.91
N THR A 217 -4.93 -3.35 23.79
CA THR A 217 -6.28 -2.75 23.76
C THR A 217 -6.28 -1.24 23.92
N ARG A 218 -5.34 -0.70 24.70
CA ARG A 218 -5.17 0.75 24.95
C ARG A 218 -4.22 1.46 23.97
N LEU A 219 -3.64 0.75 23.00
CA LEU A 219 -2.69 1.33 22.04
C LEU A 219 -3.45 1.90 20.84
N ASP A 220 -3.61 3.22 20.82
CA ASP A 220 -4.36 3.93 19.78
C ASP A 220 -3.67 3.95 18.39
N ASP A 221 -4.40 4.46 17.41
CA ASP A 221 -3.96 4.55 16.03
C ASP A 221 -2.94 5.67 15.80
N ALA A 222 -3.01 6.75 16.60
CA ALA A 222 -2.14 7.91 16.49
C ALA A 222 -0.71 7.62 16.98
N LEU A 223 -0.56 7.03 18.17
CA LEU A 223 0.72 6.57 18.71
C LEU A 223 1.31 5.46 17.84
N ALA A 224 0.51 4.50 17.37
CA ALA A 224 0.98 3.48 16.44
C ALA A 224 1.46 4.08 15.09
N LEU A 225 0.88 5.19 14.64
CA LEU A 225 1.36 5.93 13.48
C LEU A 225 2.65 6.71 13.78
N ALA A 226 2.75 7.38 14.93
CA ALA A 226 3.96 8.07 15.37
C ALA A 226 5.16 7.12 15.48
N VAL A 227 4.96 5.95 16.11
CA VAL A 227 5.96 4.87 16.17
C VAL A 227 6.35 4.38 14.77
N ARG A 228 5.40 4.22 13.85
CA ARG A 228 5.70 3.85 12.45
C ARG A 228 6.55 4.93 11.76
N GLN A 229 6.22 6.21 11.93
CA GLN A 229 6.98 7.32 11.33
C GLN A 229 8.40 7.40 11.89
N TYR A 230 8.57 7.26 13.21
CA TYR A 230 9.87 7.16 13.86
C TYR A 230 10.69 5.98 13.30
N LEU A 231 10.13 4.79 13.20
CA LEU A 231 10.85 3.62 12.68
C LEU A 231 11.15 3.69 11.17
N THR A 232 10.33 4.36 10.36
CA THR A 232 10.60 4.49 8.91
C THR A 232 11.52 5.65 8.55
N ARG A 233 11.56 6.72 9.36
CA ARG A 233 12.39 7.92 9.16
C ARG A 233 13.57 8.04 10.13
N GLY A 234 13.72 7.14 11.10
CA GLY A 234 14.72 7.25 12.17
C GLY A 234 16.15 7.43 11.66
N ALA A 235 16.52 6.73 10.59
CA ALA A 235 17.82 6.87 9.93
C ALA A 235 18.08 8.24 9.26
N GLN A 236 17.09 9.12 9.19
CA GLN A 236 17.19 10.50 8.70
C GLN A 236 17.18 11.54 9.84
N LEU A 237 16.92 11.11 11.09
CA LEU A 237 16.88 11.99 12.25
C LEU A 237 18.29 12.12 12.84
N VAL A 238 18.76 13.37 12.98
CA VAL A 238 20.05 13.68 13.59
C VAL A 238 19.93 13.59 15.12
N GLU A 239 20.98 13.11 15.79
CA GLU A 239 21.06 13.16 17.25
C GLU A 239 21.23 14.60 17.75
N PRO A 240 20.68 14.97 18.92
CA PRO A 240 20.05 14.13 19.94
C PRO A 240 18.53 13.92 19.75
N TYR A 241 17.94 14.41 18.66
CA TYR A 241 16.48 14.38 18.46
C TYR A 241 15.95 12.97 18.26
N HIS A 242 16.68 12.14 17.51
CA HIS A 242 16.37 10.73 17.32
C HIS A 242 16.25 9.98 18.66
N SER A 243 17.27 10.05 19.51
CA SER A 243 17.27 9.43 20.85
C SER A 243 16.22 10.03 21.81
N ARG A 244 15.91 11.34 21.73
CA ARG A 244 14.86 11.95 22.56
C ARG A 244 13.46 11.46 22.18
N LEU A 245 13.18 11.37 20.88
CA LEU A 245 11.89 10.90 20.36
C LEU A 245 11.69 9.40 20.63
N GLY A 246 12.74 8.59 20.47
CA GLY A 246 12.75 7.17 20.87
C GLY A 246 12.32 6.99 22.33
N ARG A 247 12.95 7.70 23.27
CA ARG A 247 12.64 7.65 24.71
C ARG A 247 11.25 8.16 25.07
N GLN A 248 10.69 9.08 24.30
CA GLN A 248 9.32 9.53 24.49
C GLN A 248 8.34 8.43 24.09
N LEU A 249 8.44 7.94 22.85
CA LEU A 249 7.56 6.89 22.33
C LEU A 249 7.67 5.59 23.12
N TRP A 250 8.88 5.23 23.59
CA TRP A 250 9.10 4.07 24.46
C TRP A 250 8.34 4.17 25.79
N ARG A 251 8.32 5.35 26.43
CA ARG A 251 7.56 5.57 27.68
C ARG A 251 6.05 5.53 27.45
N GLU A 252 5.57 6.19 26.39
CA GLU A 252 4.14 6.25 26.06
C GLU A 252 3.60 4.85 25.72
N VAL A 253 4.30 4.08 24.89
CA VAL A 253 3.95 2.69 24.57
C VAL A 253 4.05 1.81 25.82
N GLY A 254 5.14 1.94 26.60
CA GLY A 254 5.36 1.16 27.83
C GLY A 254 4.27 1.37 28.90
N ALA A 255 3.70 2.57 29.00
CA ALA A 255 2.60 2.86 29.92
C ALA A 255 1.26 2.24 29.49
N LEU A 256 1.05 2.04 28.18
CA LEU A 256 -0.21 1.53 27.64
C LEU A 256 -0.23 0.02 27.46
N THR A 257 0.93 -0.62 27.27
CA THR A 257 1.06 -2.08 27.04
C THR A 257 1.45 -2.88 28.29
N SER A 258 1.10 -4.17 28.33
CA SER A 258 1.53 -5.13 29.35
C SER A 258 1.68 -6.53 28.73
N PRO A 259 2.51 -7.46 29.25
CA PRO A 259 3.42 -7.31 30.39
C PRO A 259 4.65 -6.45 30.07
N ALA A 260 5.36 -6.02 31.12
CA ALA A 260 6.59 -5.23 30.99
C ALA A 260 7.64 -5.94 30.11
N PRO A 261 8.48 -5.19 29.37
CA PRO A 261 9.48 -5.78 28.49
C PRO A 261 10.63 -6.46 29.23
N PRO A 262 11.33 -7.42 28.59
CA PRO A 262 12.57 -7.98 29.12
C PRO A 262 13.62 -6.87 29.37
N PRO A 263 14.46 -7.00 30.42
CA PRO A 263 15.51 -6.03 30.70
C PRO A 263 16.58 -6.02 29.60
N GLY A 264 17.20 -4.85 29.36
CA GLY A 264 18.30 -4.68 28.40
C GLY A 264 17.89 -4.55 26.93
N VAL A 265 16.60 -4.47 26.61
CA VAL A 265 16.09 -4.35 25.23
C VAL A 265 16.20 -2.90 24.72
N PRO A 266 16.80 -2.64 23.53
CA PRO A 266 16.83 -1.31 22.93
C PRO A 266 15.45 -0.75 22.59
N GLU A 267 15.27 0.55 22.76
CA GLU A 267 13.99 1.27 22.57
C GLU A 267 13.36 1.00 21.18
N SER A 268 14.14 1.12 20.12
CA SER A 268 13.70 0.88 18.74
C SER A 268 13.28 -0.57 18.47
N LEU A 269 13.92 -1.54 19.15
CA LEU A 269 13.65 -2.97 19.01
C LEU A 269 12.31 -3.32 19.69
N LEU A 270 12.05 -2.76 20.87
CA LEU A 270 10.76 -2.84 21.54
C LEU A 270 9.64 -2.22 20.69
N LEU A 271 9.83 -0.98 20.25
CA LEU A 271 8.85 -0.25 19.44
C LEU A 271 8.53 -1.00 18.14
N ALA A 272 9.54 -1.59 17.50
CA ALA A 272 9.35 -2.45 16.33
C ALA A 272 8.53 -3.70 16.66
N ALA A 273 8.82 -4.40 17.76
CA ALA A 273 8.09 -5.61 18.16
C ALA A 273 6.61 -5.34 18.52
N VAL A 274 6.31 -4.26 19.23
CA VAL A 274 4.93 -3.84 19.55
C VAL A 274 4.16 -3.50 18.27
N LEU A 275 4.76 -2.72 17.38
CA LEU A 275 4.15 -2.37 16.10
C LEU A 275 3.96 -3.61 15.20
N ALA A 276 4.93 -4.53 15.19
CA ALA A 276 4.86 -5.79 14.46
C ALA A 276 3.67 -6.65 14.92
N GLU A 277 3.49 -6.82 16.22
CA GLU A 277 2.37 -7.59 16.77
C GLU A 277 1.02 -6.92 16.49
N ARG A 278 0.90 -5.59 16.67
CA ARG A 278 -0.33 -4.85 16.34
C ARG A 278 -0.72 -5.07 14.87
N ASN A 279 0.26 -5.02 13.96
CA ASN A 279 0.04 -5.31 12.54
C ASN A 279 -0.33 -6.78 12.28
N ARG A 280 0.32 -7.75 12.96
CA ARG A 280 0.00 -9.18 12.87
C ARG A 280 -1.45 -9.46 13.28
N ARG A 281 -1.89 -8.93 14.43
CA ARG A 281 -3.28 -9.05 14.91
C ARG A 281 -4.28 -8.38 13.97
N GLY A 282 -3.95 -7.20 13.43
CA GLY A 282 -4.76 -6.53 12.41
C GLY A 282 -4.94 -7.38 11.15
N ALA A 283 -3.85 -7.92 10.60
CA ALA A 283 -3.89 -8.80 9.43
C ALA A 283 -4.69 -10.08 9.67
N LEU A 284 -4.59 -10.68 10.87
CA LEU A 284 -5.39 -11.85 11.25
C LEU A 284 -6.89 -11.53 11.36
N ARG A 285 -7.27 -10.37 11.92
CA ARG A 285 -8.69 -9.92 11.94
C ARG A 285 -9.26 -9.76 10.54
N LEU A 286 -8.54 -9.06 9.65
CA LEU A 286 -8.95 -8.87 8.26
C LEU A 286 -9.07 -10.20 7.49
N ARG A 287 -8.13 -11.14 7.70
CA ARG A 287 -8.21 -12.49 7.11
C ARG A 287 -9.45 -13.26 7.59
N ARG A 288 -9.78 -13.18 8.89
CA ARG A 288 -10.99 -13.82 9.44
C ARG A 288 -12.27 -13.18 8.91
N GLN A 289 -12.35 -11.85 8.85
CA GLN A 289 -13.49 -11.15 8.27
C GLN A 289 -13.72 -11.57 6.81
N ARG A 290 -12.68 -11.53 5.97
CA ARG A 290 -12.77 -12.00 4.57
C ARG A 290 -13.19 -13.46 4.44
N ALA A 291 -12.73 -14.35 5.34
CA ALA A 291 -13.16 -15.75 5.33
C ALA A 291 -14.65 -15.91 5.68
N VAL A 292 -15.18 -15.10 6.61
CA VAL A 292 -16.62 -15.05 6.92
C VAL A 292 -17.41 -14.47 5.74
N THR A 293 -16.97 -13.36 5.16
CA THR A 293 -17.61 -12.76 3.97
C THR A 293 -17.64 -13.75 2.80
N ALA A 294 -16.54 -14.44 2.52
CA ALA A 294 -16.47 -15.44 1.45
C ALA A 294 -17.29 -16.71 1.72
N ALA A 295 -17.52 -17.07 2.99
CA ALA A 295 -18.40 -18.17 3.36
C ALA A 295 -19.90 -17.80 3.24
N LEU A 296 -20.25 -16.54 3.50
CA LEU A 296 -21.61 -16.00 3.38
C LEU A 296 -21.98 -15.65 1.93
N TRP A 297 -21.00 -15.21 1.14
CA TRP A 297 -21.15 -14.87 -0.27
C TRP A 297 -20.01 -15.48 -1.09
N PRO A 298 -20.09 -16.79 -1.41
CA PRO A 298 -19.07 -17.46 -2.22
C PRO A 298 -19.09 -16.89 -3.65
N ASP A 299 -18.03 -16.16 -4.02
CA ASP A 299 -17.82 -15.69 -5.39
C ASP A 299 -17.60 -16.91 -6.31
N PRO A 300 -18.49 -17.18 -7.28
CA PRO A 300 -18.40 -18.36 -8.14
C PRO A 300 -17.19 -18.34 -9.09
N THR A 301 -16.43 -17.24 -9.13
CA THR A 301 -15.22 -17.08 -9.95
C THR A 301 -13.93 -16.99 -9.14
N ALA A 302 -13.99 -17.10 -7.82
CA ALA A 302 -12.82 -17.02 -6.94
C ALA A 302 -12.00 -18.32 -6.95
N VAL A 303 -11.21 -18.52 -8.01
CA VAL A 303 -10.06 -19.44 -7.98
C VAL A 303 -8.95 -18.81 -7.12
N GLY A 304 -9.19 -18.79 -5.80
CA GLY A 304 -8.13 -18.64 -4.82
C GLY A 304 -7.27 -19.91 -4.79
N PRO A 305 -6.01 -19.85 -4.34
CA PRO A 305 -5.29 -21.06 -4.00
C PRO A 305 -6.09 -21.76 -2.90
N SER A 306 -6.63 -22.95 -3.21
CA SER A 306 -7.23 -23.82 -2.19
C SER A 306 -6.25 -23.91 -1.02
N PRO A 307 -6.69 -23.77 0.24
CA PRO A 307 -5.80 -23.94 1.37
C PRO A 307 -5.23 -25.35 1.23
N ALA A 308 -3.93 -25.43 0.92
CA ALA A 308 -3.24 -26.69 0.85
C ALA A 308 -3.45 -27.35 2.20
N THR A 309 -4.20 -28.45 2.22
CA THR A 309 -4.42 -29.23 3.43
C THR A 309 -3.04 -29.72 3.85
N VAL A 310 -2.42 -28.99 4.78
CA VAL A 310 -1.16 -29.39 5.39
C VAL A 310 -1.49 -30.68 6.10
N GLY A 311 -1.16 -31.80 5.46
CA GLY A 311 -1.30 -33.12 6.06
C GLY A 311 -0.58 -33.12 7.40
N PRO A 312 -1.08 -33.89 8.39
CA PRO A 312 -0.40 -33.99 9.67
C PRO A 312 1.08 -34.31 9.42
N PRO A 313 2.02 -33.64 10.12
CA PRO A 313 3.43 -33.89 9.92
C PRO A 313 3.70 -35.39 10.12
N PRO A 314 4.55 -36.01 9.27
CA PRO A 314 4.87 -37.42 9.44
C PRO A 314 5.39 -37.63 10.85
N ALA A 315 4.79 -38.56 11.58
CA ALA A 315 5.16 -38.83 12.96
C ALA A 315 6.65 -39.19 13.00
N THR A 316 7.47 -38.30 13.56
CA THR A 316 8.87 -38.60 13.86
C THR A 316 8.88 -39.67 14.93
N VAL A 317 9.06 -40.93 14.50
CA VAL A 317 9.34 -42.06 15.38
C VAL A 317 10.62 -41.71 16.14
N GLY A 318 10.46 -41.31 17.40
CA GLY A 318 11.57 -41.10 18.30
C GLY A 318 12.33 -42.42 18.50
N PRO A 319 13.65 -42.39 18.72
CA PRO A 319 14.41 -43.61 19.00
C PRO A 319 13.85 -44.29 20.24
N ALA A 320 13.60 -45.59 20.14
CA ALA A 320 13.04 -46.38 21.24
C ALA A 320 13.98 -46.35 22.46
N PRO A 321 13.46 -46.32 23.70
CA PRO A 321 14.28 -46.37 24.90
C PRO A 321 15.04 -47.69 24.96
N ILE A 322 16.36 -47.63 25.07
CA ILE A 322 17.20 -48.80 25.27
C ILE A 322 16.92 -49.36 26.66
N ALA A 323 16.32 -50.55 26.73
CA ALA A 323 16.13 -51.26 27.99
C ALA A 323 17.49 -51.72 28.54
N THR A 324 17.84 -51.27 29.75
CA THR A 324 19.05 -51.69 30.45
C THR A 324 18.90 -53.13 30.96
N GLY A 325 19.59 -54.07 30.32
CA GLY A 325 19.76 -55.42 30.83
C GLY A 325 20.71 -55.49 32.04
N PRO A 326 20.61 -56.53 32.90
CA PRO A 326 21.46 -56.69 34.08
C PRO A 326 22.92 -57.08 33.72
N PRO A 327 23.88 -56.86 34.64
CA PRO A 327 25.31 -57.05 34.36
C PRO A 327 25.74 -58.54 34.29
N ALA A 328 26.86 -58.76 33.59
CA ALA A 328 27.39 -60.06 33.20
C ALA A 328 28.18 -60.82 34.29
N PRO A 329 28.49 -62.11 34.07
CA PRO A 329 29.68 -62.79 34.60
C PRO A 329 30.78 -62.95 33.52
N ALA A 330 32.00 -63.32 33.94
CA ALA A 330 33.25 -63.11 33.20
C ALA A 330 34.03 -64.39 32.79
N GLY A 331 35.02 -64.22 31.90
CA GLY A 331 36.06 -65.20 31.53
C GLY A 331 36.03 -65.61 30.04
N SER A 332 37.14 -65.97 29.36
CA SER A 332 38.56 -65.98 29.75
C SER A 332 39.49 -66.34 28.57
N GLY A 333 40.65 -65.69 28.46
CA GLY A 333 41.83 -66.11 27.64
C GLY A 333 41.79 -65.80 26.12
N LEU A 334 42.88 -65.78 25.34
CA LEU A 334 44.33 -65.58 25.56
C LEU A 334 45.05 -65.86 24.20
N ARG A 335 45.90 -64.94 23.69
CA ARG A 335 47.01 -65.17 22.70
C ARG A 335 46.65 -65.73 21.28
N ALA A 336 47.31 -65.43 20.16
CA ALA A 336 48.63 -64.89 19.81
C ALA A 336 48.66 -64.49 18.30
N GLY A 337 49.72 -63.80 17.82
CA GLY A 337 50.08 -63.79 16.39
C GLY A 337 50.40 -62.42 15.77
N SER A 338 51.69 -62.15 15.57
CA SER A 338 52.29 -61.11 14.72
C SER A 338 53.65 -61.69 14.24
N PRO A 339 54.35 -61.21 13.17
CA PRO A 339 54.14 -59.98 12.40
C PRO A 339 54.23 -60.13 10.87
N GLY A 340 54.02 -59.02 10.14
CA GLY A 340 54.35 -58.87 8.73
C GLY A 340 54.08 -57.45 8.25
N GLY A 341 55.12 -56.71 7.83
CA GLY A 341 55.01 -55.29 7.49
C GLY A 341 55.46 -54.96 6.07
N TYR A 342 55.00 -53.80 5.57
CA TYR A 342 55.73 -53.01 4.58
C TYR A 342 55.42 -51.51 4.75
N ALA A 343 56.33 -50.67 4.26
CA ALA A 343 56.44 -49.23 4.56
C ALA A 343 55.60 -48.32 3.62
N PRO A 344 55.38 -47.04 3.98
CA PRO A 344 54.65 -46.07 3.14
C PRO A 344 55.50 -45.47 2.01
N ALA A 345 54.83 -45.00 0.95
CA ALA A 345 55.43 -44.33 -0.21
C ALA A 345 55.49 -42.79 -0.06
N PRO A 346 56.37 -42.07 -0.79
CA PRO A 346 56.81 -40.71 -0.44
C PRO A 346 55.97 -39.55 -1.05
N PRO A 347 56.14 -38.31 -0.56
CA PRO A 347 55.48 -37.12 -1.12
C PRO A 347 56.12 -36.63 -2.44
N GLY A 348 55.29 -36.07 -3.33
CA GLY A 348 55.72 -35.40 -4.57
C GLY A 348 56.06 -33.91 -4.36
N PRO A 349 56.84 -33.30 -5.28
CA PRO A 349 57.48 -31.99 -5.05
C PRO A 349 56.58 -30.76 -5.31
N ASP A 350 56.99 -29.65 -4.70
CA ASP A 350 56.34 -28.34 -4.75
C ASP A 350 56.20 -27.76 -6.17
N ARG A 351 55.11 -27.00 -6.38
CA ARG A 351 54.89 -26.18 -7.59
C ARG A 351 54.55 -24.74 -7.17
N PRO A 352 55.24 -23.72 -7.70
CA PRO A 352 55.05 -22.33 -7.26
C PRO A 352 53.70 -21.75 -7.68
N PRO A 353 53.18 -20.74 -6.94
CA PRO A 353 51.90 -20.11 -7.25
C PRO A 353 51.98 -19.26 -8.53
N GLY A 354 51.01 -19.44 -9.43
CA GLY A 354 50.82 -18.59 -10.60
C GLY A 354 50.22 -17.22 -10.25
N PRO A 355 50.43 -16.18 -11.09
CA PRO A 355 49.93 -14.84 -10.83
C PRO A 355 48.40 -14.75 -10.96
N GLY A 356 47.77 -14.00 -10.05
CA GLY A 356 46.31 -13.79 -10.04
C GLY A 356 45.83 -12.83 -11.14
N PRO A 357 44.53 -12.89 -11.52
CA PRO A 357 43.96 -12.01 -12.53
C PRO A 357 43.81 -10.58 -12.00
N GLY A 358 44.46 -9.62 -12.69
CA GLY A 358 44.31 -8.19 -12.43
C GLY A 358 43.02 -7.60 -13.01
N TRP A 359 42.49 -6.57 -12.34
CA TRP A 359 41.36 -5.78 -12.83
C TRP A 359 41.81 -4.77 -13.91
N PRO A 360 41.02 -4.52 -14.97
CA PRO A 360 41.31 -3.47 -15.94
C PRO A 360 41.03 -2.07 -15.35
N PRO A 361 41.76 -1.02 -15.77
CA PRO A 361 41.49 0.34 -15.36
C PRO A 361 40.24 0.91 -16.04
N LEU A 362 39.56 1.83 -15.34
CA LEU A 362 38.46 2.60 -15.89
C LEU A 362 38.98 3.65 -16.89
N SER A 363 38.22 3.85 -17.98
CA SER A 363 38.32 4.98 -18.92
C SER A 363 37.01 5.76 -18.88
#